data_AF-A0A966RRK5-F1
#
_entry.id   AF-A0A966RRK5-F1
#
_cell.length_a   1.000
_cell.length_b   1.000
_cell.length_c   1.000
_cell.angle_alpha   90.00
_cell.angle_beta   90.00
_cell.angle_gamma   90.00
#
_symmetry.space_group_name_H-M   'P 1'
#
loop_
_entity.id
_entity.type
_entity.pdbx_description
1 polymer ?
#
loop_
_entity_poly.entity_id
_entity_poly.type
_entity_poly.pdbx_seq_one_letter_code
_entity_poly.pdbx_strand_id
1 'polypeptide(L)' 'MAYQLRQQSLPLLPSGAGQIRILHFSDLHLTPSRTREIADIKSWAALKPDLVISTGDFL' A
#
# COMPACT_ATOMS: atom_id res chain seq x y z
N MET A 1 17.38 0.00 1.04
CA MET A 1 16.02 -0.58 0.88
C MET A 1 15.07 0.59 0.95
N ALA A 2 14.17 0.79 -0.01
CA ALA A 2 13.41 2.05 -0.10
C ALA A 2 12.12 2.05 0.76
N TYR A 3 11.65 0.90 1.21
CA TYR A 3 10.50 0.79 2.11
C TYR A 3 10.61 -0.44 3.02
N GLN A 4 9.81 -0.47 4.09
CA GLN A 4 9.61 -1.64 4.92
C GLN A 4 8.14 -1.98 4.94
N LEU A 5 7.80 -3.24 4.66
CA LEU A 5 6.43 -3.71 4.74
C LEU A 5 6.04 -3.89 6.22
N ARG A 6 5.02 -3.15 6.66
CA ARG A 6 4.36 -3.37 7.95
C ARG A 6 2.98 -3.96 7.71
N GLN A 7 2.64 -5.03 8.44
CA GLN A 7 1.34 -5.68 8.36
C GLN A 7 0.71 -5.73 9.75
N GLN A 8 -0.57 -5.40 9.83
CA GLN A 8 -1.34 -5.48 11.06
C GLN A 8 -2.79 -5.88 10.74
N SER A 9 -3.34 -6.77 11.56
CA SER A 9 -4.75 -7.17 11.49
C SER A 9 -5.50 -6.57 12.67
N LEU A 10 -6.69 -6.02 12.41
CA LEU A 10 -7.52 -5.36 13.41
C LEU A 10 -8.95 -5.93 13.35
N PRO A 11 -9.61 -6.20 14.50
CA PRO A 11 -10.96 -6.77 14.55
C PRO A 11 -12.03 -5.69 14.38
N LEU A 12 -12.05 -5.04 13.22
CA LEU A 12 -12.94 -3.89 12.95
C LEU A 12 -14.28 -4.26 12.31
N LEU A 13 -14.35 -5.43 11.68
CA LEU A 13 -15.53 -5.84 10.92
C LEU A 13 -16.53 -6.61 11.80
N PRO A 14 -17.85 -6.54 11.50
CA PRO A 14 -18.84 -7.37 12.18
C PRO A 14 -18.55 -8.86 12.06
N SER A 15 -19.07 -9.65 13.01
CA SER A 15 -18.96 -11.11 12.96
C SER A 15 -19.54 -11.67 11.65
N GLY A 16 -18.82 -12.61 11.05
CA GLY A 16 -19.19 -13.23 9.77
C GLY A 16 -18.80 -12.44 8.51
N ALA A 17 -18.28 -11.22 8.65
CA ALA A 17 -17.72 -10.48 7.52
C ALA A 17 -16.41 -11.11 7.02
N GLY A 18 -16.21 -11.09 5.70
CA GLY A 18 -14.93 -11.48 5.09
C GLY A 18 -13.82 -10.48 5.43
N GLN A 19 -12.57 -10.94 5.44
CA GLN A 19 -11.41 -10.07 5.63
C GLN A 19 -11.31 -9.05 4.49
N ILE A 20 -10.95 -7.81 4.84
CA ILE A 20 -10.59 -6.76 3.87
C ILE A 20 -9.10 -6.44 4.07
N ARG A 21 -8.35 -6.41 2.96
CA ARG A 21 -6.94 -6.06 2.93
C ARG A 21 -6.75 -4.66 2.35
N ILE A 22 -6.16 -3.78 3.15
CA ILE A 22 -5.88 -2.40 2.75
C ILE A 22 -4.37 -2.24 2.56
N LEU A 23 -3.96 -1.75 1.38
CA LEU A 23 -2.62 -1.23 1.15
C LEU A 23 -2.64 0.27 1.40
N HIS A 24 -1.86 0.74 2.38
CA HIS A 24 -1.72 2.17 2.70
C HIS A 24 -0.26 2.60 2.60
N PHE A 25 -0.02 3.70 1.91
CA PHE A 25 1.28 4.36 1.81
C PHE A 25 1.08 5.88 1.80
N SER A 26 2.16 6.61 2.08
CA SER A 26 2.16 8.08 2.05
C SER A 26 3.38 8.67 1.34
N ASP A 27 3.23 9.91 0.88
CA ASP A 27 4.32 10.82 0.48
C ASP A 27 5.33 10.19 -0.50
N LEU A 28 4.83 9.56 -1.55
CA LEU A 28 5.67 8.87 -2.53
C LEU A 28 6.58 9.84 -3.31
N HIS A 29 6.17 11.10 -3.50
CA HIS A 29 6.89 12.14 -4.24
C HIS A 29 7.53 11.60 -5.54
N LEU A 30 6.72 10.93 -6.35
CA LEU A 30 7.17 10.18 -7.50
C LEU A 30 7.47 11.10 -8.68
N THR A 31 8.64 10.95 -9.28
CA THR A 31 8.96 11.54 -10.59
C THR A 31 9.30 10.42 -11.59
N PRO A 32 9.15 10.64 -12.91
CA PRO A 32 9.43 9.60 -13.91
C PRO A 32 10.86 9.03 -13.87
N SER A 33 11.83 9.78 -13.32
CA SER A 33 13.22 9.34 -13.17
C SER A 33 13.45 8.40 -11.98
N ARG A 34 12.50 8.29 -11.04
CA ARG A 34 12.54 7.40 -9.86
C ARG A 34 12.18 5.95 -10.21
N THR A 35 12.93 5.37 -11.13
CA THR A 35 12.61 4.06 -11.74
C THR A 35 12.61 2.90 -10.73
N ARG A 36 13.41 2.98 -9.66
CA ARG A 36 13.45 1.97 -8.60
C ARG A 36 12.19 2.00 -7.74
N GLU A 37 11.79 3.18 -7.30
CA GLU A 37 10.59 3.40 -6.50
C GLU A 37 9.33 3.02 -7.30
N ILE A 38 9.30 3.33 -8.61
CA ILE A 38 8.23 2.85 -9.51
C ILE A 38 8.19 1.31 -9.56
N ALA A 39 9.35 0.65 -9.62
CA ALA A 39 9.41 -0.82 -9.62
C ALA A 39 8.94 -1.41 -8.28
N ASP A 40 9.34 -0.79 -7.15
CA ASP A 40 8.91 -1.19 -5.81
C ASP A 40 7.37 -1.08 -5.68
N ILE A 41 6.78 0.05 -6.11
CA ILE A 41 5.31 0.26 -6.06
C ILE A 41 4.57 -0.76 -6.93
N LYS A 42 5.08 -1.05 -8.13
CA LYS A 42 4.51 -2.09 -9.01
C LYS A 42 4.52 -3.46 -8.34
N SER A 43 5.55 -3.77 -7.54
CA SER A 43 5.63 -5.04 -6.81
C SER A 43 4.53 -5.21 -5.75
N TRP A 44 3.98 -4.10 -5.22
CA TRP A 44 2.97 -4.14 -4.17
C TRP A 44 1.63 -4.73 -4.63
N ALA A 45 1.38 -4.82 -5.94
CA ALA A 45 0.23 -5.55 -6.48
C ALA A 45 0.20 -7.03 -6.04
N ALA A 46 1.37 -7.63 -5.77
CA ALA A 46 1.47 -9.00 -5.25
C ALA A 46 0.88 -9.15 -3.84
N LEU A 47 0.69 -8.05 -3.10
CA LEU A 47 0.03 -8.05 -1.79
C LEU A 47 -1.49 -8.30 -1.89
N LYS A 48 -2.06 -8.24 -3.11
CA LYS A 48 -3.49 -8.44 -3.39
C LYS A 48 -4.41 -7.61 -2.48
N PRO A 49 -4.23 -6.28 -2.41
CA PRO A 49 -5.13 -5.44 -1.64
C PRO A 49 -6.51 -5.37 -2.29
N ASP A 50 -7.55 -5.29 -1.46
CA ASP A 50 -8.91 -4.99 -1.89
C ASP A 50 -9.11 -3.47 -2.05
N LEU A 51 -8.37 -2.68 -1.27
CA LEU A 51 -8.39 -1.23 -1.30
C LEU A 51 -6.97 -0.66 -1.22
N VAL A 52 -6.72 0.39 -2.00
CA VAL A 52 -5.49 1.18 -1.94
C VAL A 52 -5.82 2.57 -1.39
N ILE A 53 -5.10 2.98 -0.35
CA ILE A 53 -5.17 4.32 0.22
C ILE A 53 -3.80 4.96 0.03
N SER A 54 -3.77 6.13 -0.60
CA SER A 54 -2.61 7.00 -0.68
C SER A 54 -2.90 8.26 0.12
N THR A 55 -2.02 8.63 1.04
CA THR A 55 -2.12 9.89 1.78
C THR A 55 -0.93 10.80 1.52
N GLY A 56 -1.09 12.11 1.65
CA GLY A 56 0.00 13.07 1.43
C GLY A 56 0.27 13.34 -0.05
N ASP A 57 1.50 13.77 -0.35
CA ASP A 57 1.86 14.30 -1.67
C ASP A 57 2.25 13.17 -2.63
N PHE A 58 1.38 12.93 -3.62
CA PHE A 58 1.55 11.85 -4.58
C PHE A 58 2.38 12.26 -5.81
N LEU A 59 2.42 13.57 -6.14
CA LEU A 59 3.07 14.16 -7.32
C LEU A 59 3.99 15.31 -6.94
#